data_AF-A0A3B4AN73-F1
#
_entry.id   AF-A0A3B4AN73-F1
#
_cell.length_a   1.000
_cell.length_b   1.000
_cell.length_c   1.000
_cell.angle_alpha   90.00
_cell.angle_beta   90.00
_cell.angle_gamma   90.00
#
_symmetry.space_group_name_H-M   'P 1'
#
loop_
_entity.id
_entity.type
_entity.pdbx_description
1 polymer ?
#
loop_
_entity_poly.entity_id
_entity_poly.type
_entity_poly.pdbx_seq_one_letter_code
_entity_poly.pdbx_strand_id
1 'polypeptide(L)'
;MNYVGQLAGQVLVTVKELYKGINQATLSGCIDVIVVRQPDGTFQCSPFHVRFGKLGVLRSREKVIDIEINGEPVELHMKLGDNGEAFFVQEMEQHNVSSVTYLRKS
;
A
#
# COMPACT_ATOMS: atom_id res chain seq x y z
N MET A 1 -7.05 -26.28 34.14
CA MET A 1 -7.34 -24.88 33.75
C MET A 1 -6.05 -24.23 33.25
N ASN A 2 -5.71 -24.40 31.95
CA ASN A 2 -4.47 -23.86 31.35
C ASN A 2 -4.74 -22.86 30.20
N TYR A 3 -6.01 -22.57 29.91
CA TYR A 3 -6.42 -21.72 28.79
C TYR A 3 -5.95 -20.28 28.95
N VAL A 4 -6.00 -19.74 30.17
CA VAL A 4 -5.57 -18.36 30.46
C VAL A 4 -4.07 -18.19 30.23
N GLY A 5 -3.26 -19.19 30.58
CA GLY A 5 -1.81 -19.19 30.34
C GLY A 5 -1.44 -19.32 28.86
N GLN A 6 -2.15 -20.17 28.11
CA GLN A 6 -1.97 -20.28 26.65
C GLN A 6 -2.37 -18.99 25.91
N LEU A 7 -3.51 -18.38 26.28
CA LEU A 7 -3.97 -17.13 25.69
C LEU A 7 -3.01 -15.97 25.99
N ALA A 8 -2.57 -15.85 27.25
CA ALA A 8 -1.59 -14.83 27.64
C ALA A 8 -0.25 -15.02 26.91
N GLY A 9 0.20 -16.27 26.74
CA GLY A 9 1.39 -16.61 25.96
C GLY A 9 1.29 -16.20 24.50
N GLN A 10 0.16 -16.49 23.84
CA GLN A 10 -0.08 -16.10 22.45
C GLN A 10 -0.09 -14.58 22.27
N VAL A 11 -0.81 -13.85 23.13
CA VAL A 11 -0.87 -12.38 23.09
C VAL A 11 0.52 -11.76 23.28
N LEU A 12 1.31 -12.28 24.21
CA LEU A 12 2.68 -11.78 24.46
C LEU A 12 3.61 -11.99 23.26
N VAL A 13 3.50 -13.14 22.59
CA VAL A 13 4.28 -13.43 21.37
C VAL A 13 3.88 -12.48 20.24
N THR A 14 2.58 -12.28 20.02
CA THR A 14 2.08 -11.34 19.02
C THR A 14 2.56 -9.91 19.26
N VAL A 15 2.51 -9.42 20.50
CA VAL A 15 3.01 -8.07 20.83
C VAL A 15 4.53 -7.95 20.63
N LYS A 16 5.30 -8.98 20.97
CA LYS A 16 6.75 -9.00 20.72
C LYS A 16 7.09 -9.01 19.23
N GLU A 17 6.31 -9.74 18.42
CA GLU A 17 6.45 -9.73 16.96
C GLU A 17 6.06 -8.38 16.35
N LEU A 18 5.00 -7.74 16.87
CA LEU A 18 4.62 -6.39 16.48
C LEU A 18 5.74 -5.39 16.80
N TYR A 19 6.29 -5.42 18.01
CA TYR A 19 7.34 -4.48 18.42
C TYR A 19 8.64 -4.66 17.63
N LYS A 20 9.06 -5.91 17.36
CA LYS A 20 10.18 -6.20 16.46
C LYS A 20 9.91 -5.79 15.01
N GLY A 21 8.64 -5.80 14.62
CA GLY A 21 8.17 -5.42 13.30
C GLY A 21 7.96 -3.92 13.12
N ILE A 22 8.13 -3.07 14.14
CA ILE A 22 8.11 -1.60 14.02
C ILE A 22 9.56 -1.14 13.80
N ASN A 23 10.00 -1.18 12.55
CA ASN A 23 11.18 -0.45 12.10
C ASN A 23 10.70 0.71 11.21
N GLN A 24 11.56 1.69 10.90
CA GLN A 24 11.15 2.81 10.05
C GLN A 24 10.67 2.34 8.66
N ALA A 25 11.14 1.18 8.18
CA ALA A 25 10.76 0.59 6.90
C ALA A 25 9.36 -0.09 6.89
N THR A 26 8.71 -0.21 8.05
CA THR A 26 7.36 -0.77 8.23
C THR A 26 6.37 0.24 8.82
N LEU A 27 6.77 1.51 8.96
CA LEU A 27 5.87 2.62 9.23
C LEU A 27 5.08 3.02 7.98
N SER A 28 3.91 3.64 8.17
CA SER A 28 3.17 4.23 7.06
C SER A 28 3.87 5.48 6.54
N GLY A 29 3.86 5.68 5.22
CA GLY A 29 4.43 6.86 4.59
C GLY A 29 4.25 6.89 3.08
N CYS A 30 4.56 8.03 2.49
CA CYS A 30 4.60 8.23 1.05
C CYS A 30 5.82 9.09 0.67
N ILE A 31 6.19 9.04 -0.60
CA ILE A 31 7.17 9.98 -1.17
C ILE A 31 6.46 11.13 -1.86
N ASP A 32 7.17 12.25 -2.00
CA ASP A 32 6.71 13.37 -2.81
C ASP A 32 6.59 12.96 -4.29
N VAL A 33 5.52 13.41 -4.93
CA VAL A 33 5.29 13.21 -6.37
C VAL A 33 5.36 14.55 -7.08
N ILE A 34 6.20 14.62 -8.11
CA ILE A 34 6.30 15.80 -8.99
C ILE A 34 5.65 15.45 -10.32
N VAL A 35 4.76 16.33 -10.81
CA VAL A 35 4.08 16.19 -12.09
C VAL A 35 4.46 17.36 -13.00
N VAL A 36 4.82 17.06 -14.25
CA VAL A 36 5.23 18.06 -15.25
C VAL A 36 4.37 17.91 -16.50
N ARG A 37 3.78 19.01 -16.95
CA ARG A 37 3.07 19.10 -18.22
C ARG A 37 4.07 19.24 -19.38
N GLN A 38 3.96 18.36 -20.36
CA GLN A 38 4.78 18.31 -21.55
C GLN A 38 4.27 19.28 -22.64
N PRO A 39 5.09 19.63 -23.66
CA PRO A 39 4.67 20.53 -24.74
C PRO A 39 3.45 20.05 -25.55
N ASP A 40 3.27 18.73 -25.66
CA ASP A 40 2.12 18.10 -26.31
C ASP A 40 0.84 18.09 -25.45
N GLY A 41 0.91 18.66 -24.25
CA GLY A 41 -0.19 18.71 -23.29
C GLY A 41 -0.33 17.47 -22.40
N THR A 42 0.49 16.43 -22.59
CA THR A 42 0.50 15.25 -21.72
C THR A 42 1.16 15.54 -20.38
N PHE A 43 0.96 14.66 -19.40
CA PHE A 43 1.59 14.75 -18.09
C PHE A 43 2.53 13.57 -17.85
N GLN A 44 3.68 13.87 -17.27
CA GLN A 44 4.60 12.87 -16.73
C GLN A 44 4.85 13.16 -15.26
N CYS A 45 5.12 12.11 -14.49
CA CYS A 45 5.33 12.24 -13.05
C CYS A 45 6.47 11.33 -12.58
N SER A 46 7.02 11.68 -11.42
CA SER A 46 7.83 10.74 -10.65
C SER A 46 6.96 9.55 -10.20
N PRO A 47 7.56 8.37 -9.94
CA PRO A 47 6.80 7.22 -9.47
C PRO A 47 6.02 7.51 -8.19
N PHE A 48 4.87 6.86 -8.04
CA PHE A 48 4.11 6.86 -6.79
C PHE A 48 4.64 5.75 -5.89
N HIS A 49 5.04 6.09 -4.67
CA HIS A 49 5.40 5.11 -3.65
C HIS A 49 4.67 5.44 -2.35
N VAL A 50 3.69 4.60 -2.02
CA VAL A 50 2.92 4.68 -0.77
C VAL A 50 3.04 3.34 -0.06
N ARG A 51 3.28 3.40 1.25
CA ARG A 51 3.40 2.25 2.12
C ARG A 51 2.49 2.42 3.32
N PHE A 52 1.74 1.38 3.64
CA PHE A 52 0.92 1.29 4.83
C PHE A 52 1.60 0.36 5.84
N GLY A 53 1.77 0.86 7.07
CA GLY A 53 2.35 0.08 8.15
C GLY A 53 1.43 -1.04 8.63
N LYS A 54 2.04 -2.09 9.18
CA LYS A 54 1.38 -3.34 9.57
C LYS A 54 0.31 -3.17 10.67
N LEU A 55 0.41 -2.12 11.48
CA LEU A 55 -0.56 -1.81 12.54
C LEU A 55 -1.88 -1.22 12.01
N GLY A 56 -1.84 -0.47 10.90
CA GLY A 56 -3.03 0.11 10.28
C GLY A 56 -3.79 -0.86 9.37
N VAL A 57 -3.17 -1.99 9.01
CA VAL A 57 -3.65 -2.90 7.98
C VAL A 57 -3.55 -4.36 8.42
N LEU A 58 -4.05 -4.68 9.62
CA LEU A 58 -4.03 -6.04 10.18
C LEU A 58 -4.73 -7.11 9.30
N ARG A 59 -5.38 -6.71 8.21
CA ARG A 59 -5.79 -7.57 7.09
C ARG A 59 -5.45 -6.87 5.77
N SER A 60 -4.30 -7.23 5.18
CA SER A 60 -3.74 -6.63 3.96
C SER A 60 -4.41 -7.08 2.67
N ARG A 61 -5.24 -8.13 2.70
CA ARG A 61 -5.79 -8.71 1.47
C ARG A 61 -6.67 -7.72 0.71
N GLU A 62 -6.16 -7.32 -0.46
CA GLU A 62 -6.85 -6.68 -1.58
C GLU A 62 -7.79 -5.52 -1.22
N LYS A 63 -7.38 -4.68 -0.27
CA LYS A 63 -8.13 -3.46 0.02
C LYS A 63 -7.94 -2.44 -1.09
N VAL A 64 -9.04 -1.83 -1.51
CA VAL A 64 -9.05 -0.66 -2.40
C VAL A 64 -8.62 0.56 -1.58
N ILE A 65 -7.78 1.39 -2.18
CA ILE A 65 -7.30 2.65 -1.63
C ILE A 65 -7.87 3.77 -2.49
N ASP A 66 -8.64 4.65 -1.87
CA ASP A 66 -9.18 5.85 -2.50
C ASP A 66 -8.14 6.97 -2.50
N ILE A 67 -8.19 7.82 -3.53
CA ILE A 67 -7.31 8.96 -3.72
C ILE A 67 -8.14 10.24 -3.74
N GLU A 68 -7.65 11.25 -3.04
CA GLU A 68 -8.16 12.61 -3.10
C GLU A 68 -7.06 13.56 -3.55
N ILE A 69 -7.40 14.52 -4.40
CA ILE A 69 -6.49 15.59 -4.85
C ILE A 69 -7.10 16.92 -4.40
N ASN A 70 -6.36 17.67 -3.58
CA ASN A 70 -6.84 18.93 -2.97
C ASN A 70 -8.16 18.76 -2.19
N GLY A 71 -8.38 17.58 -1.58
CA GLY A 71 -9.59 17.26 -0.82
C GLY A 71 -10.77 16.78 -1.66
N GLU A 72 -10.60 16.66 -2.98
CA GLU A 72 -11.64 16.15 -3.89
C GLU A 72 -11.34 14.71 -4.31
N PRO A 73 -12.30 13.78 -4.21
CA PRO A 73 -12.12 12.40 -4.63
C PRO A 73 -11.92 12.30 -6.14
N VAL A 74 -11.07 11.37 -6.58
CA VAL A 74 -10.84 11.09 -7.99
C VAL A 74 -11.23 9.66 -8.35
N GLU A 75 -11.62 9.43 -9.60
CA GLU A 75 -11.89 8.09 -10.16
C GLU A 75 -10.59 7.34 -10.47
N LEU A 76 -9.71 7.26 -9.46
CA LEU A 76 -8.43 6.57 -9.53
C LEU A 76 -8.22 5.86 -8.19
N HIS A 77 -8.00 4.56 -8.27
CA HIS A 77 -7.83 3.72 -7.09
C HIS A 77 -6.50 2.97 -7.14
N MET A 78 -5.94 2.70 -5.96
CA MET A 78 -4.82 1.77 -5.79
C MET A 78 -5.31 0.51 -5.08
N LYS A 79 -4.52 -0.56 -5.21
CA LYS A 79 -4.66 -1.77 -4.38
C LYS A 79 -3.54 -1.86 -3.38
N LEU A 80 -3.89 -2.39 -2.22
CA LEU A 80 -2.94 -2.69 -1.16
C LEU A 80 -2.40 -4.11 -1.32
N GLY A 81 -1.07 -4.21 -1.41
CA GLY A 81 -0.33 -5.47 -1.41
C GLY A 81 -0.12 -6.02 0.00
N ASP A 82 0.33 -7.27 0.06
CA ASP A 82 0.50 -8.00 1.32
C ASP A 82 1.62 -7.46 2.22
N ASN A 83 2.59 -6.73 1.66
CA ASN A 83 3.66 -6.10 2.44
C ASN A 83 3.37 -4.62 2.74
N GLY A 84 2.14 -4.15 2.46
CA GLY A 84 1.69 -2.78 2.71
C GLY A 84 2.02 -1.80 1.59
N GLU A 85 2.62 -2.25 0.47
CA GLU A 85 2.82 -1.43 -0.72
C GLU A 85 1.49 -1.14 -1.42
N ALA A 86 1.29 0.10 -1.87
CA ALA A 86 0.17 0.43 -2.73
C ALA A 86 0.64 0.49 -4.20
N PHE A 87 -0.18 -0.01 -5.11
CA PHE A 87 0.09 0.04 -6.54
C PHE A 87 -1.20 0.31 -7.32
N PHE A 88 -1.06 0.95 -8.48
CA PHE A 88 -2.19 1.15 -9.38
C PHE A 88 -2.55 -0.15 -10.07
N VAL A 89 -3.86 -0.37 -10.26
CA VAL A 89 -4.35 -1.48 -11.07
C VAL A 89 -4.71 -0.91 -12.42
N GLN A 90 -4.00 -1.37 -13.44
CA GLN A 90 -4.40 -1.14 -14.82
C GLN A 90 -5.23 -2.34 -15.25
N GLU A 91 -6.47 -2.10 -15.65
CA GLU A 91 -7.25 -3.12 -16.36
C GLU A 91 -6.61 -3.31 -17.74
N MET A 92 -5.91 -4.43 -17.92
CA MET A 92 -5.44 -4.85 -19.24
C MET A 92 -6.61 -5.55 -19.93
N GLU A 93 -7.06 -5.03 -21.08
CA GLU A 93 -7.97 -5.77 -21.94
C GLU A 93 -7.33 -7.15 -22.23
N GLN A 94 -8.08 -8.21 -21.94
CA GLN A 94 -7.58 -9.56 -21.73
C GLN A 94 -6.65 -10.07 -22.84
N HIS A 95 -5.38 -10.28 -22.50
CA HIS A 95 -4.60 -11.49 -22.84
C HIS A 95 -3.68 -11.85 -21.66
N ASN A 96 -4.26 -12.56 -20.67
CA ASN A 96 -3.62 -13.51 -19.75
C ASN A 96 -2.28 -13.17 -19.05
N VAL A 97 -2.09 -12.03 -18.38
CA VAL A 97 -1.21 -11.96 -17.18
C VAL A 97 -1.65 -10.81 -16.25
N SER A 98 -2.00 -11.14 -15.00
CA SER A 98 -2.14 -10.16 -13.90
C SER A 98 -0.76 -9.59 -13.55
N SER A 99 -0.33 -8.57 -14.31
CA SER A 99 0.97 -7.92 -14.10
C SER A 99 0.79 -6.83 -13.03
N VAL A 100 1.49 -6.94 -11.91
CA VAL A 100 1.62 -5.81 -10.96
C VAL A 100 2.48 -4.76 -11.64
N THR A 101 1.84 -3.77 -12.26
CA THR A 101 2.54 -2.66 -12.88
C THR A 101 2.83 -1.62 -11.80
N TYR A 102 4.08 -1.55 -11.35
CA TYR A 102 4.60 -0.30 -10.82
C TYR A 102 4.51 0.68 -11.99
N LEU A 103 3.79 1.81 -11.84
CA LEU A 103 3.80 2.88 -12.83
C LEU A 103 5.24 3.41 -12.96
N ARG A 104 6.01 2.75 -13.82
CA ARG A 104 7.30 3.17 -14.32
C ARG A 104 7.05 3.54 -15.76
N LYS A 105 6.55 4.76 -15.98
CA LYS A 105 6.47 5.30 -17.33
C LYS A 105 7.92 5.61 -17.75
N SER A 106 8.47 4.75 -18.62
CA SER A 106 9.70 5.00 -19.37
C SER A 106 9.45 6.05 -20.45
#